data_AF-A0A968MY49-F1
#
_entry.id   AF-A0A968MY49-F1
#
_cell.length_a   1.000
_cell.length_b   1.000
_cell.length_c   1.000
_cell.angle_alpha   90.00
_cell.angle_beta   90.00
_cell.angle_gamma   90.00
#
_symmetry.space_group_name_H-M   'P 1'
#
loop_
_entity.id
_entity.type
_entity.pdbx_description
1 polymer ?
#
loop_
_entity_poly.entity_id
_entity_poly.type
_entity_poly.pdbx_seq_one_letter_code
_entity_poly.pdbx_strand_id
1 'polypeptide(L)'
;MIRKIIALIFTLLIFAACNNSSNKTEVKELVFAVIPSDDMVQTIKYTENFSKYLEKELNIPVRFFTATDYTAVIEAMRTNKCHVCILGPFSYILASQKAGQTKLIDDNGAQKW
;
A
#
# COMPACT_ATOMS: atom_id res chain seq x y z
N MET A 1 -9.42 9.55 58.89
CA MET A 1 -10.17 9.15 57.68
C MET A 1 -9.53 9.69 56.38
N ILE A 2 -9.01 10.92 56.36
CA ILE A 2 -8.29 11.56 55.22
C ILE A 2 -7.11 10.75 54.64
N ARG A 3 -6.35 10.03 55.48
CA ARG A 3 -5.18 9.25 55.06
C ARG A 3 -5.53 8.02 54.18
N LYS A 4 -6.76 7.50 54.29
CA LYS A 4 -7.29 6.42 53.43
C LYS A 4 -7.78 6.94 52.08
N ILE A 5 -8.25 8.20 52.03
CA ILE A 5 -8.73 8.85 50.80
C ILE A 5 -7.54 9.17 49.87
N ILE A 6 -6.42 9.64 50.42
CA ILE A 6 -5.21 9.92 49.65
C ILE A 6 -4.62 8.64 49.03
N ALA A 7 -4.61 7.52 49.77
CA ALA A 7 -4.14 6.23 49.26
C ALA A 7 -5.04 5.68 48.14
N LEU A 8 -6.35 5.96 48.20
CA LEU A 8 -7.32 5.48 47.21
C LEU A 8 -7.25 6.28 45.90
N ILE A 9 -6.96 7.57 45.97
CA ILE A 9 -6.73 8.44 44.80
C ILE A 9 -5.41 8.09 44.12
N PHE A 10 -4.35 7.79 44.89
CA PHE A 10 -3.04 7.44 44.33
C PHE A 10 -3.06 6.08 43.61
N THR A 11 -3.84 5.12 44.10
CA THR A 11 -4.03 3.81 43.45
C THR A 11 -4.81 3.92 42.14
N LEU A 12 -5.73 4.89 42.03
CA LEU A 12 -6.52 5.12 40.81
C LEU A 12 -5.68 5.75 39.68
N LEU A 13 -4.65 6.55 40.02
CA LEU A 13 -3.77 7.18 39.03
C LEU A 13 -2.85 6.20 38.31
N ILE A 14 -2.48 5.08 38.94
CA ILE A 14 -1.53 4.11 38.36
C ILE A 14 -2.20 3.27 37.25
N PHE A 15 -3.53 3.09 37.30
CA PHE A 15 -4.26 2.28 36.32
C PHE A 15 -4.49 3.02 34.98
N ALA A 16 -4.36 4.34 34.95
CA ALA A 16 -4.58 5.15 33.74
C ALA A 16 -3.35 5.22 32.80
N ALA A 17 -2.19 4.69 33.21
CA ALA A 17 -0.93 4.87 32.50
C ALA A 17 -0.65 3.83 31.38
N CYS A 18 -1.49 2.81 31.22
CA CYS A 18 -1.32 1.80 30.17
C CYS A 18 -2.30 2.02 29.02
N ASN A 19 -2.03 3.01 28.16
CA ASN A 19 -2.68 3.08 26.86
C ASN A 19 -1.61 3.21 25.75
N ASN A 20 -0.91 2.10 25.52
CA ASN A 20 0.05 1.97 24.43
C ASN A 20 -0.72 1.63 23.15
N SER A 21 -1.31 2.65 22.51
CA SER A 21 -1.88 2.53 21.17
C SER A 21 -0.74 2.42 20.16
N SER A 22 -0.23 1.20 19.97
CA SER A 22 0.58 0.86 18.80
C SER A 22 -0.33 1.01 17.59
N ASN A 23 -0.29 2.17 16.94
CA ASN A 23 -0.95 2.43 15.66
C ASN A 23 -0.29 1.56 14.59
N LYS A 24 -0.67 0.29 14.54
CA LYS A 24 -0.45 -0.54 13.36
C LYS A 24 -1.41 -0.02 12.31
N THR A 25 -0.89 0.68 11.31
CA THR A 25 -1.66 1.07 10.13
C THR A 25 -2.15 -0.21 9.46
N GLU A 26 -3.39 -0.59 9.75
CA GLU A 26 -4.03 -1.76 9.17
C GLU A 26 -4.27 -1.49 7.69
N VAL A 27 -3.56 -2.22 6.82
CA VAL A 27 -3.73 -2.12 5.37
C VAL A 27 -5.03 -2.83 5.02
N LYS A 28 -6.07 -2.05 4.70
CA LYS A 28 -7.43 -2.57 4.45
C LYS A 28 -7.63 -3.11 3.04
N GLU A 29 -6.79 -2.68 2.09
CA GLU A 29 -6.81 -3.14 0.71
C GLU A 29 -5.46 -2.88 0.03
N LEU A 30 -5.13 -3.70 -0.96
CA LEU A 30 -3.97 -3.51 -1.82
C LEU A 30 -4.44 -3.12 -3.23
N VAL A 31 -3.88 -2.04 -3.77
CA VAL A 31 -4.31 -1.47 -5.05
C VAL A 31 -3.11 -1.39 -5.98
N PHE A 32 -3.22 -2.08 -7.12
CA PHE A 32 -2.23 -2.13 -8.17
C PHE A 32 -2.62 -1.25 -9.34
N ALA A 33 -1.69 -0.41 -9.82
CA ALA A 33 -1.80 0.25 -11.12
C ALA A 33 -1.04 -0.53 -12.17
N VAL A 34 -1.68 -0.78 -13.31
CA VAL A 34 -0.99 -1.29 -14.49
C VAL A 34 -1.34 -0.43 -15.71
N ILE A 35 -0.34 -0.16 -16.53
CA ILE A 35 -0.56 0.33 -17.89
C ILE A 35 -0.46 -0.90 -18.79
N PRO A 36 -1.54 -1.32 -19.45
CA PRO A 36 -1.55 -2.56 -20.20
C PRO A 36 -0.63 -2.43 -21.41
N SER A 37 0.12 -3.50 -21.70
CA SER A 37 0.81 -3.69 -22.97
C SER A 37 -0.19 -3.98 -24.10
N ASP A 38 0.25 -3.97 -25.35
CA ASP A 38 -0.57 -4.13 -26.58
C ASP A 38 -1.60 -5.28 -26.52
N ASP A 39 -1.35 -6.34 -25.74
CA ASP A 39 -2.33 -7.39 -25.44
C ASP A 39 -3.06 -7.12 -24.10
N MET A 40 -4.15 -6.34 -24.18
CA MET A 40 -5.01 -6.02 -23.03
C MET A 40 -5.70 -7.26 -22.44
N VAL A 41 -6.08 -8.23 -23.27
CA VAL A 41 -6.86 -9.40 -22.85
C VAL A 41 -6.00 -10.32 -21.98
N GLN A 42 -4.76 -10.57 -22.40
CA GLN A 42 -3.84 -11.37 -21.61
C GLN A 42 -3.44 -10.65 -20.33
N THR A 43 -3.15 -9.35 -20.40
CA THR A 43 -2.80 -8.55 -19.23
C THR A 43 -3.88 -8.66 -18.14
N ILE A 44 -5.16 -8.48 -18.50
CA ILE A 44 -6.28 -8.59 -17.56
C ILE A 44 -6.32 -10.00 -16.95
N LYS A 45 -6.24 -11.06 -17.76
CA LYS A 45 -6.29 -12.45 -17.28
C LYS A 45 -5.15 -12.78 -16.30
N TYR A 46 -3.93 -12.29 -16.56
CA TYR A 46 -2.81 -12.45 -15.65
C TYR A 46 -3.03 -11.68 -14.34
N THR A 47 -3.51 -10.44 -14.42
CA THR A 47 -3.79 -9.62 -13.22
C THR A 47 -4.90 -10.22 -12.36
N GLU A 48 -5.96 -10.80 -12.95
CA GLU A 48 -7.04 -11.46 -12.20
C GLU A 48 -6.55 -12.69 -11.43
N ASN A 49 -5.77 -13.56 -12.08
CA ASN A 49 -5.22 -14.74 -11.43
C ASN A 49 -4.27 -14.36 -10.29
N PHE A 50 -3.44 -13.34 -10.51
CA PHE A 50 -2.51 -12.84 -9.51
C PHE A 50 -3.24 -12.17 -8.33
N SER A 51 -4.29 -11.39 -8.62
CA SER A 51 -5.15 -10.78 -7.60
C SER A 51 -5.76 -11.84 -6.69
N LYS A 52 -6.38 -12.88 -7.25
CA LYS A 52 -6.99 -13.98 -6.48
C LYS A 52 -5.98 -14.71 -5.60
N TYR A 53 -4.76 -14.91 -6.10
CA TYR A 53 -3.69 -15.51 -5.31
C TYR A 53 -3.33 -14.64 -4.11
N LEU A 54 -3.10 -13.34 -4.33
CA LEU A 54 -2.75 -12.41 -3.26
C LEU A 54 -3.89 -12.20 -2.25
N GLU A 55 -5.14 -12.13 -2.70
CA GLU A 55 -6.31 -12.06 -1.80
C GLU A 55 -6.37 -13.24 -0.85
N LYS A 56 -6.07 -14.45 -1.36
CA LYS A 56 -6.05 -15.67 -0.57
C LYS A 56 -4.94 -15.67 0.48
N GLU A 57 -3.73 -15.22 0.12
CA GLU A 57 -2.57 -15.24 1.02
C GLU A 57 -2.59 -14.09 2.03
N LEU A 58 -3.05 -12.91 1.63
CA LEU A 58 -3.03 -11.70 2.46
C LEU A 58 -4.33 -11.49 3.25
N ASN A 59 -5.41 -12.18 2.89
CA ASN A 59 -6.75 -12.05 3.48
C ASN A 59 -7.27 -10.60 3.48
N ILE A 60 -6.85 -9.81 2.48
CA ILE A 60 -7.33 -8.45 2.21
C ILE A 60 -7.72 -8.34 0.74
N PRO A 61 -8.66 -7.46 0.36
CA PRO A 61 -9.00 -7.21 -1.03
C PRO A 61 -7.80 -6.74 -1.84
N VAL A 62 -7.64 -7.27 -3.04
CA VAL A 62 -6.62 -6.84 -4.00
C VAL A 62 -7.31 -6.37 -5.27
N ARG A 63 -7.02 -5.14 -5.68
CA ARG A 63 -7.66 -4.51 -6.85
C ARG A 63 -6.59 -4.09 -7.86
N PHE A 64 -6.80 -4.44 -9.11
CA PHE A 64 -6.03 -3.92 -10.23
C PHE A 64 -6.85 -2.83 -10.91
N PHE A 65 -6.26 -1.63 -11.06
CA PHE A 65 -6.78 -0.61 -11.93
C PHE A 65 -5.88 -0.46 -13.14
N THR A 66 -6.52 -0.42 -14.31
CA THR A 66 -5.86 -0.21 -15.57
C THR A 66 -5.87 1.28 -15.86
N ALA A 67 -4.69 1.89 -15.90
CA ALA A 67 -4.56 3.28 -16.31
C ALA A 67 -4.38 3.37 -17.83
N THR A 68 -5.05 4.34 -18.44
CA THR A 68 -4.95 4.62 -19.89
C THR A 68 -3.68 5.35 -20.27
N ASP A 69 -3.06 6.05 -19.32
CA ASP A 69 -1.83 6.80 -19.54
C ASP A 69 -0.97 6.90 -18.28
N TYR A 70 0.25 7.36 -18.50
CA TYR A 70 1.26 7.57 -17.48
C TYR A 70 0.88 8.61 -16.41
N THR A 71 0.21 9.69 -16.81
CA THR A 71 -0.16 10.80 -15.91
C THR A 71 -1.18 10.33 -14.88
N ALA A 72 -2.14 9.51 -15.29
CA ALA A 72 -3.13 8.91 -14.40
C ALA A 72 -2.46 8.03 -13.32
N VAL A 73 -1.39 7.30 -13.65
CA VAL A 73 -0.65 6.51 -12.66
C VAL A 73 0.11 7.40 -11.67
N ILE A 74 0.79 8.45 -12.13
CA ILE A 74 1.46 9.39 -11.21
C ILE A 74 0.44 10.02 -10.26
N GLU A 75 -0.70 10.47 -10.78
CA GLU A 75 -1.72 11.11 -9.95
C GLU A 75 -2.32 10.12 -8.96
N ALA A 76 -2.50 8.85 -9.36
CA ALA A 76 -2.90 7.80 -8.46
C ALA A 76 -1.86 7.52 -7.36
N MET A 77 -0.57 7.56 -7.68
CA MET A 77 0.52 7.46 -6.69
C MET A 77 0.53 8.67 -5.75
N ARG A 78 0.46 9.88 -6.30
CA ARG A 78 0.48 11.14 -5.55
C ARG A 78 -0.70 11.26 -4.59
N THR A 79 -1.85 10.71 -4.96
CA THR A 79 -3.08 10.72 -4.15
C THR A 79 -3.27 9.48 -3.28
N ASN A 80 -2.27 8.58 -3.21
CA ASN A 80 -2.34 7.29 -2.50
C ASN A 80 -3.54 6.41 -2.92
N LYS A 81 -3.99 6.56 -4.18
CA LYS A 81 -5.00 5.68 -4.79
C LYS A 81 -4.38 4.42 -5.40
N CYS A 82 -3.05 4.40 -5.56
CA CYS A 82 -2.24 3.24 -5.92
C CYS A 82 -1.26 2.95 -4.80
N HIS A 83 -1.15 1.69 -4.39
CA HIS A 83 -0.12 1.23 -3.46
C HIS A 83 1.09 0.66 -4.20
N VAL A 84 0.85 -0.08 -5.28
CA VAL A 84 1.90 -0.69 -6.11
C VAL A 84 1.64 -0.37 -7.57
N CYS A 85 2.56 0.34 -8.21
CA CYS A 85 2.39 0.80 -9.58
C CYS A 85 3.46 0.14 -10.47
N ILE A 86 3.03 -0.63 -11.47
CA ILE A 86 3.93 -1.28 -12.44
C ILE A 86 4.18 -0.27 -13.57
N LEU A 87 5.40 0.22 -13.65
CA LEU A 87 5.81 1.25 -14.58
C LEU A 87 6.92 0.73 -15.50
N GLY A 88 6.82 1.05 -16.80
CA GLY A 88 7.95 0.90 -17.70
C GLY A 88 9.12 1.82 -17.31
N PRO A 89 10.34 1.59 -17.85
CA PRO A 89 11.56 2.26 -17.41
C PRO A 89 11.52 3.79 -17.54
N PHE A 90 10.95 4.32 -18.63
CA PHE A 90 10.79 5.77 -18.80
C PHE A 90 9.77 6.37 -17.81
N SER A 91 8.63 5.70 -17.65
CA SER A 91 7.57 6.09 -16.71
C SER A 91 8.08 6.12 -15.26
N TYR A 92 8.97 5.18 -14.89
CA TYR A 92 9.61 5.16 -13.58
C TYR A 92 10.45 6.42 -13.31
N ILE A 93 11.29 6.85 -14.25
CA ILE A 93 12.14 8.04 -14.08
C ILE A 93 11.27 9.27 -13.77
N LEU A 94 10.22 9.45 -14.57
CA LEU A 94 9.35 10.61 -14.43
C LEU A 94 8.49 10.52 -13.15
N ALA A 95 8.07 9.32 -12.74
CA ALA A 95 7.35 9.11 -11.47
C ALA A 95 8.26 9.34 -10.26
N SER A 96 9.52 8.91 -10.32
CA SER A 96 10.51 9.15 -9.27
C SER A 96 10.77 10.65 -9.08
N GLN A 97 10.90 11.41 -10.17
CA GLN A 97 11.08 12.86 -10.13
C GLN A 97 9.85 13.60 -9.58
N LYS A 98 8.63 13.15 -9.91
CA LYS A 98 7.39 13.88 -9.60
C LYS A 98 6.71 13.44 -8.30
N ALA A 99 6.79 12.16 -7.93
CA ALA A 99 6.07 11.59 -6.80
C ALA A 99 6.97 11.29 -5.59
N GLY A 100 8.31 11.32 -5.73
CA GLY A 100 9.24 11.10 -4.62
C GLY A 100 9.17 9.69 -4.00
N GLN A 101 8.79 8.68 -4.79
CA GLN A 101 8.47 7.33 -4.33
C GLN A 101 9.67 6.39 -4.36
N THR A 102 9.71 5.46 -3.40
CA THR A 102 10.76 4.43 -3.24
C THR A 102 10.54 3.27 -4.21
N LYS A 103 11.58 2.89 -4.95
CA LYS A 103 11.61 1.73 -5.85
C LYS A 103 11.45 0.42 -5.08
N LEU A 104 10.48 -0.40 -5.44
CA LEU A 104 10.28 -1.73 -4.83
C LEU A 104 10.88 -2.88 -5.65
N ILE A 105 10.81 -2.81 -6.99
CA ILE A 105 11.35 -3.84 -7.89
C ILE A 105 12.16 -3.16 -9.00
N ASP A 106 13.31 -3.74 -9.34
CA ASP A 106 14.18 -3.30 -10.41
C ASP A 106 14.08 -4.24 -11.61
N ASP A 107 13.75 -3.69 -12.77
CA ASP A 107 13.72 -4.45 -14.02
C ASP A 107 15.11 -4.63 -14.66
N ASN A 108 16.17 -4.60 -13.86
CA ASN A 108 17.53 -4.96 -14.28
C ASN A 108 17.68 -6.45 -14.68
N GLY A 109 16.57 -7.18 -14.87
CA GLY A 109 16.51 -8.60 -15.20
C GLY A 109 15.64 -9.00 -16.40
N ALA A 110 14.70 -8.18 -16.90
CA ALA A 110 13.84 -8.62 -18.02
C ALA A 110 14.44 -8.44 -19.42
N GLN A 111 15.67 -7.91 -19.54
CA GLN A 111 16.39 -7.84 -20.82
C GLN A 111 17.42 -8.97 -21.03
N LYS A 112 17.20 -10.14 -20.41
CA LYS A 112 17.90 -11.38 -20.80
C LYS A 112 16.90 -12.42 -21.28
N TRP A 113 16.64 -12.39 -22.58
CA TRP A 113 16.31 -13.56 -23.38
C TRP A 113 17.25 -13.55 -24.59
#